data_AF-A0A806DKS3-F1
#
_entry.id   AF-A0A806DKS3-F1
#
_cell.length_a   1.000
_cell.length_b   1.000
_cell.length_c   1.000
_cell.angle_alpha   90.00
_cell.angle_beta   90.00
_cell.angle_gamma   90.00
#
_symmetry.space_group_name_H-M   'P 1'
#
loop_
_entity.id
_entity.type
_entity.pdbx_description
1 polymer ?
#
loop_
_entity_poly.entity_id
_entity_poly.type
_entity_poly.pdbx_seq_one_letter_code
_entity_poly.pdbx_strand_id
1 'polypeptide(L)'
;MLTLMRRGGFRFYVKSGSAQEKPHIFVTRDGDAWAKFTLKPVSVVINNGLARNELTRLQGMVADLEPQLLQLWWEYAITQGVRPEAEKEDKPGHKSGPTHEAPAAALEPSSEPAALEPA
;
A
#
# COMPACT_ATOMS: atom_id res chain seq x y z
N MET A 1 -7.43 6.64 -6.07
CA MET A 1 -7.11 5.37 -6.78
C MET A 1 -7.11 5.65 -8.27
N LEU A 2 -6.10 5.21 -9.01
CA LEU A 2 -5.99 5.39 -10.46
C LEU A 2 -6.04 4.01 -11.13
N THR A 3 -6.99 3.80 -12.04
CA THR A 3 -7.06 2.56 -12.82
C THR A 3 -6.06 2.64 -13.96
N LEU A 4 -5.14 1.68 -14.02
CA LEU A 4 -4.13 1.58 -15.07
C LEU A 4 -4.67 0.81 -16.28
N MET A 5 -5.33 -0.32 -16.05
CA MET A 5 -5.82 -1.20 -17.13
C MET A 5 -6.98 -2.08 -16.67
N ARG A 6 -7.75 -2.61 -17.62
CA ARG A 6 -8.73 -3.69 -17.38
C ARG A 6 -8.50 -4.85 -18.34
N ARG A 7 -8.38 -6.08 -17.81
CA ARG A 7 -8.19 -7.31 -18.59
C ARG A 7 -8.86 -8.50 -17.92
N GLY A 8 -9.51 -9.34 -18.71
CA GLY A 8 -10.11 -10.59 -18.22
C GLY A 8 -11.18 -10.43 -17.14
N GLY A 9 -11.85 -9.27 -17.08
CA GLY A 9 -12.80 -8.93 -16.01
C GLY A 9 -12.17 -8.37 -14.74
N PHE A 10 -10.84 -8.26 -14.70
CA PHE A 10 -10.10 -7.66 -13.60
C PHE A 10 -9.70 -6.21 -13.92
N ARG A 11 -9.66 -5.39 -12.87
CA ARG A 11 -9.22 -4.00 -12.91
C ARG A 11 -7.89 -3.89 -12.17
N PHE A 12 -6.89 -3.39 -12.87
CA PHE A 12 -5.54 -3.12 -12.39
C PHE A 12 -5.46 -1.65 -12.03
N TYR A 13 -5.07 -1.34 -10.79
CA TYR A 13 -5.05 0.04 -10.28
C TYR A 13 -3.91 0.27 -9.29
N VAL A 14 -3.58 1.54 -9.08
CA VAL A 14 -2.61 2.01 -8.08
C VAL A 14 -3.27 2.98 -7.11
N LYS A 15 -2.78 3.01 -5.87
CA LYS A 15 -3.18 4.00 -4.86
C LYS A 15 -2.27 5.23 -4.93
N SER A 16 -2.85 6.38 -4.59
CA SER A 16 -2.10 7.64 -4.51
C SER A 16 -1.03 7.53 -3.42
N GLY A 17 0.20 7.94 -3.71
CA GLY A 17 1.33 7.86 -2.76
C GLY A 17 2.11 6.54 -2.76
N SER A 18 1.69 5.55 -3.56
CA SER A 18 2.40 4.26 -3.69
C SER A 18 3.66 4.31 -4.56
N ALA A 19 3.97 5.48 -5.16
CA ALA A 19 5.07 5.64 -6.09
C ALA A 19 6.47 5.50 -5.46
N GLN A 20 6.60 5.70 -4.14
CA GLN A 20 7.89 5.58 -3.43
C GLN A 20 8.24 4.14 -3.06
N GLU A 21 7.32 3.18 -3.24
CA GLU A 21 7.56 1.76 -2.97
C GLU A 21 8.04 1.01 -4.21
N LYS A 22 8.43 -0.26 -4.04
CA LYS A 22 8.72 -1.18 -5.15
C LYS A 22 7.55 -1.23 -6.13
N PRO A 23 7.80 -1.49 -7.43
CA PRO A 23 6.76 -1.52 -8.44
C PRO A 23 5.72 -2.58 -8.10
N HIS A 24 4.50 -2.12 -7.84
CA HIS A 24 3.39 -2.95 -7.41
C HIS A 24 2.07 -2.42 -7.94
N ILE A 25 1.09 -3.32 -8.02
CA ILE A 25 -0.24 -3.06 -8.54
C ILE A 25 -1.28 -3.73 -7.64
N PHE A 26 -2.46 -3.13 -7.61
CA PHE A 26 -3.66 -3.74 -7.04
C PHE A 26 -4.53 -4.27 -8.16
N VAL A 27 -5.14 -5.43 -7.91
CA VAL A 27 -6.07 -6.06 -8.84
C VAL A 27 -7.36 -6.35 -8.11
N THR A 28 -8.49 -5.93 -8.69
CA THR A 28 -9.83 -6.22 -8.18
C THR A 28 -10.74 -6.71 -9.30
N ARG A 29 -11.74 -7.53 -8.97
CA ARG A 29 -12.74 -8.00 -9.93
C ARG A 29 -14.01 -7.15 -9.86
N ASP A 30 -14.71 -7.22 -8.73
CA ASP A 30 -15.99 -6.54 -8.48
C ASP A 30 -15.89 -5.36 -7.50
N GLY A 31 -14.70 -5.07 -6.97
CA GLY A 31 -14.48 -4.05 -5.94
C GLY A 31 -14.47 -4.60 -4.52
N ASP A 32 -15.18 -5.70 -4.26
CA ASP A 32 -15.19 -6.38 -2.95
C ASP A 32 -13.88 -7.14 -2.68
N ALA A 33 -13.46 -7.96 -3.63
CA ALA A 33 -12.24 -8.76 -3.54
C ALA A 33 -11.08 -8.08 -4.28
N TRP A 34 -9.90 -8.07 -3.66
CA TRP A 34 -8.69 -7.50 -4.25
C TRP A 34 -7.41 -8.21 -3.81
N ALA A 35 -6.36 -8.10 -4.62
CA ALA A 35 -5.01 -8.54 -4.26
C ALA A 35 -3.96 -7.51 -4.67
N LYS A 36 -2.84 -7.53 -3.95
CA LYS A 36 -1.65 -6.73 -4.24
C LYS A 36 -0.57 -7.63 -4.82
N PHE A 37 -0.03 -7.25 -5.98
CA PHE A 37 1.07 -7.93 -6.64
C PHE A 37 2.28 -7.01 -6.79
N THR A 38 3.48 -7.53 -6.54
CA THR A 38 4.73 -6.89 -6.99
C THR A 38 4.97 -7.21 -8.46
N LEU A 39 5.67 -6.32 -9.18
CA LEU A 39 6.04 -6.52 -10.58
C LEU A 39 7.50 -6.96 -10.75
N LYS A 40 8.35 -6.78 -9.73
CA LYS A 40 9.75 -7.26 -9.73
C LYS A 40 10.15 -7.86 -8.38
N PRO A 41 10.16 -9.21 -8.24
CA PRO A 41 9.55 -10.21 -9.13
C PRO A 41 8.02 -10.21 -9.05
N VAL A 42 7.36 -10.81 -10.05
CA VAL A 42 5.89 -11.00 -10.02
C VAL A 42 5.50 -11.96 -8.90
N SER A 43 4.83 -11.43 -7.87
CA SER A 43 4.41 -12.22 -6.71
C SER A 43 3.22 -11.57 -6.01
N VAL A 44 2.34 -12.40 -5.45
CA VAL A 44 1.23 -11.93 -4.61
C VAL A 44 1.74 -11.61 -3.21
N VAL A 45 1.46 -10.41 -2.73
CA VAL A 45 1.85 -9.95 -1.38
C VAL A 45 0.66 -9.99 -0.43
N ILE A 46 -0.52 -9.62 -0.93
CA ILE A 46 -1.76 -9.55 -0.14
C ILE A 46 -2.89 -10.11 -0.98
N ASN A 47 -3.72 -10.96 -0.37
CA ASN A 47 -4.99 -11.39 -0.92
C ASN A 47 -6.11 -11.04 0.07
N ASN A 48 -7.10 -10.29 -0.40
CA ASN A 48 -8.29 -9.92 0.34
C ASN A 48 -9.53 -10.44 -0.38
N GLY A 49 -9.81 -11.74 -0.24
CA GLY A 49 -11.06 -12.37 -0.69
C GLY A 49 -11.04 -12.97 -2.11
N LEU A 50 -9.93 -12.95 -2.84
CA LEU A 50 -9.83 -13.63 -4.14
C LEU A 50 -9.63 -15.14 -3.95
N ALA A 51 -10.35 -15.93 -4.76
CA ALA A 51 -10.23 -17.38 -4.74
C ALA A 51 -8.83 -17.83 -5.22
N ARG A 52 -8.35 -18.98 -4.74
CA ARG A 52 -7.04 -19.53 -5.12
C ARG A 52 -6.89 -19.69 -6.63
N ASN A 53 -7.94 -20.16 -7.31
CA ASN A 53 -7.95 -20.34 -8.77
C ASN A 53 -7.81 -18.99 -9.50
N GLU A 54 -8.43 -17.93 -8.98
CA GLU A 54 -8.29 -16.58 -9.53
C GLU A 54 -6.90 -16.02 -9.28
N LEU A 55 -6.31 -16.23 -8.10
CA LEU A 55 -4.94 -15.83 -7.83
C LEU A 55 -3.95 -16.48 -8.79
N THR A 56 -4.04 -17.79 -9.03
CA THR A 56 -3.17 -18.49 -9.99
C THR A 56 -3.33 -17.92 -11.39
N ARG A 57 -4.56 -17.65 -11.82
CA ARG A 57 -4.84 -17.03 -13.11
C ARG A 57 -4.27 -15.61 -13.20
N LEU A 58 -4.46 -14.82 -12.15
CA LEU A 58 -3.93 -13.46 -12.04
C LEU A 58 -2.41 -13.45 -12.04
N GLN A 59 -1.75 -14.39 -11.37
CA GLN A 59 -0.30 -14.47 -11.38
C GLN A 59 0.23 -14.70 -12.80
N GLY A 60 -0.40 -15.59 -13.58
CA GLY A 60 -0.06 -15.79 -14.99
C GLY A 60 -0.34 -14.55 -15.84
N MET A 61 -1.49 -13.90 -15.63
CA MET A 61 -1.83 -12.65 -16.35
C MET A 61 -0.89 -11.50 -16.02
N VAL A 62 -0.52 -11.33 -14.74
CA VAL A 62 0.39 -10.27 -14.30
C VAL A 62 1.80 -10.54 -14.83
N ALA A 63 2.24 -11.79 -14.91
CA ALA A 63 3.52 -12.14 -15.53
C ALA A 63 3.54 -11.82 -17.03
N ASP A 64 2.48 -12.16 -17.76
CA ASP A 64 2.34 -11.84 -19.20
C ASP A 64 2.27 -10.32 -19.44
N LEU A 65 1.54 -9.61 -18.57
CA LEU A 65 1.34 -8.16 -18.65
C LEU A 65 2.41 -7.36 -17.91
N GLU A 66 3.40 -8.01 -17.30
CA GLU A 66 4.46 -7.38 -16.51
C GLU A 66 5.10 -6.19 -17.23
N PRO A 67 5.60 -6.31 -18.48
CA PRO A 67 6.27 -5.18 -19.14
C PRO A 67 5.34 -3.98 -19.35
N GLN A 68 4.06 -4.22 -19.65
CA GLN A 68 3.06 -3.15 -19.83
C GLN A 68 2.71 -2.50 -18.49
N LEU A 69 2.47 -3.29 -17.45
CA LEU A 69 2.15 -2.81 -16.11
C LEU A 69 3.31 -2.03 -15.51
N LEU A 70 4.54 -2.48 -15.75
CA LEU A 70 5.76 -1.83 -15.29
C LEU A 70 5.93 -0.46 -15.96
N GLN A 71 5.71 -0.37 -17.28
CA GLN A 71 5.72 0.90 -18.01
C GLN A 71 4.71 1.90 -17.44
N LEU A 72 3.45 1.48 -17.26
CA LEU A 72 2.40 2.32 -16.68
C LEU A 72 2.72 2.75 -15.25
N TRP A 73 3.35 1.87 -14.47
CA TRP A 73 3.78 2.17 -13.11
C TRP A 73 4.87 3.25 -13.10
N TRP A 74 5.86 3.16 -14.00
CA TRP A 74 6.90 4.19 -14.12
C TRP A 74 6.35 5.54 -14.59
N GLU A 75 5.42 5.56 -15.55
CA GLU A 75 4.74 6.81 -15.94
C GLU A 75 4.01 7.45 -14.75
N TYR A 76 3.31 6.64 -13.95
CA TYR A 76 2.67 7.11 -12.73
C TYR A 76 3.70 7.63 -11.73
N ALA A 77 4.81 6.92 -11.50
CA ALA A 77 5.86 7.34 -10.57
C ALA A 77 6.47 8.69 -10.96
N ILE A 78 6.78 8.88 -12.26
CA ILE A 78 7.28 10.15 -12.80
C ILE A 78 6.27 11.28 -12.57
N THR A 79 4.99 11.01 -12.81
CA THR A 79 3.88 11.97 -12.57
C THR A 79 3.77 12.36 -11.08
N GLN A 80 4.18 11.47 -10.17
CA GLN A 80 4.23 11.75 -8.73
C GLN A 80 5.56 12.38 -8.28
N GLY A 81 6.46 12.73 -9.21
CA GLY A 81 7.78 13.27 -8.90
C GLY A 81 8.76 12.25 -8.33
N VAL A 82 8.42 10.96 -8.36
CA VAL A 82 9.36 9.89 -8.02
C VAL A 82 10.19 9.58 -9.25
N ARG A 83 11.46 9.96 -9.19
CA ARG A 83 12.42 9.61 -10.24
C ARG A 83 12.70 8.11 -10.13
N PRO A 84 12.70 7.35 -11.23
CA PRO A 84 13.03 5.93 -11.20
C PRO A 84 14.45 5.74 -10.68
N GLU A 85 14.58 5.47 -9.40
CA GLU A 85 15.86 5.16 -8.77
C GLU A 85 16.21 3.73 -9.15
N ALA A 86 17.10 3.59 -10.13
CA ALA A 86 17.54 2.32 -10.70
C ALA A 86 18.29 1.42 -9.70
N GLU A 87 18.51 1.85 -8.45
CA GLU A 87 19.36 1.12 -7.52
C GLU A 87 19.00 1.46 -6.07
N LYS A 88 18.10 0.67 -5.48
CA LYS A 88 18.21 0.34 -4.05
C LYS A 88 18.29 -1.17 -3.93
N GLU A 89 19.52 -1.61 -4.15
CA GLU A 89 20.10 -2.82 -3.60
C GLU A 89 19.49 -3.16 -2.24
N ASP A 90 19.27 -4.46 -2.06
CA ASP A 90 18.86 -5.16 -0.86
C ASP A 90 19.04 -4.35 0.44
N LYS A 91 17.93 -3.91 1.03
CA LYS A 91 17.91 -3.47 2.42
C LYS A 91 17.02 -4.43 3.21
N PRO A 92 17.57 -5.36 4.00
CA PRO A 92 16.78 -6.08 4.97
C PRO A 92 16.43 -5.10 6.10
N GLY A 93 15.14 -4.86 6.28
CA GLY A 93 14.62 -4.11 7.42
C GLY A 93 13.98 -2.78 7.04
N HIS A 94 12.66 -2.75 7.06
CA HIS A 94 11.91 -1.65 7.65
C HIS A 94 10.79 -2.25 8.50
N LYS A 95 10.98 -2.17 9.82
CA LYS A 95 9.91 -2.28 10.80
C LYS A 95 8.89 -1.19 10.47
N SER A 96 7.62 -1.57 10.27
CA SER A 96 6.51 -0.63 10.31
C SER A 96 5.25 -1.39 10.68
N GLY A 97 5.15 -1.73 11.96
CA GLY A 97 3.88 -1.70 12.63
C GLY A 97 3.98 -0.64 13.71
N PRO A 98 3.28 0.50 13.63
CA PRO A 98 2.81 1.09 14.87
C PRO A 98 1.79 0.10 15.42
N THR A 99 2.19 -0.63 16.47
CA THR A 99 1.23 -1.22 17.40
C THR A 99 0.25 -0.12 17.78
N HIS A 100 -1.01 -0.33 17.40
CA HIS A 100 -2.12 0.44 17.92
C HIS A 100 -2.30 0.03 19.39
N GLU A 101 -1.52 0.62 20.28
CA GLU A 101 -1.79 0.60 21.72
C GLU A 101 -2.54 1.88 22.07
N ALA A 102 -3.69 1.68 22.69
CA ALA A 102 -4.68 2.68 23.02
C ALA A 102 -4.12 3.79 23.93
N PRO A 103 -4.70 5.01 23.88
CA PRO A 103 -4.29 6.10 24.75
C PRO A 103 -4.67 5.80 26.20
N ALA A 104 -3.67 5.48 27.03
CA ALA A 104 -3.80 5.57 28.48
C ALA A 104 -3.68 7.05 28.88
N ALA A 105 -4.72 7.53 29.53
CA ALA A 105 -4.92 8.88 30.00
C ALA A 105 -3.69 9.47 30.71
N ALA A 106 -3.24 10.63 30.24
CA ALA A 106 -2.36 11.50 30.99
C ALA A 106 -3.06 12.84 31.21
N LEU A 107 -3.58 12.97 32.44
CA LEU A 107 -3.31 14.10 33.33
C LEU A 107 -3.71 15.48 32.77
N GLU A 108 -4.91 15.92 33.14
CA GLU A 108 -5.25 17.33 33.29
C GLU A 108 -4.43 17.93 34.45
N PRO A 109 -3.75 19.08 34.25
CA PRO A 109 -3.40 19.94 35.36
C PRO A 109 -4.25 21.22 35.36
N SER A 110 -4.68 21.56 36.57
CA SER A 110 -4.74 22.92 37.11
C SER A 110 -5.96 23.79 36.78
N SER A 111 -6.78 24.01 37.82
CA SER A 111 -7.43 25.26 38.27
C SER A 111 -8.56 24.87 39.24
N GLU A 112 -8.81 25.45 40.42
CA GLU A 112 -8.44 26.69 41.11
C GLU A 112 -9.01 26.57 42.58
N PRO A 113 -9.30 27.64 43.36
CA PRO A 113 -8.50 28.27 44.42
C PRO A 113 -9.00 28.08 45.88
N ALA A 114 -8.24 28.69 46.80
CA ALA A 114 -8.71 29.49 47.96
C ALA A 114 -8.62 28.89 49.37
N ALA A 115 -8.11 29.78 50.25
CA ALA A 115 -8.36 29.89 51.69
C ALA A 115 -7.67 28.83 52.58
N LEU A 116 -7.12 29.12 53.77
CA LEU A 116 -7.23 30.26 54.68
C LEU A 116 -6.04 30.14 55.67
N GLU A 117 -5.48 31.27 56.10
CA GLU A 117 -4.76 31.46 57.39
C GLU A 117 -5.66 31.06 58.60
N PRO A 118 -5.31 31.27 59.90
CA PRO A 118 -4.06 31.64 60.61
C PRO A 118 -3.75 30.60 61.74
N ALA A 119 -2.88 30.72 62.74
CA ALA A 119 -2.24 31.81 63.50
C ALA A 119 -0.98 31.27 64.22
#